data_AF-C3YKY7-F1
#
_entry.id   AF-C3YKY7-F1
#
_cell.length_a   1.000
_cell.length_b   1.000
_cell.length_c   1.000
_cell.angle_alpha   90.00
_cell.angle_beta   90.00
_cell.angle_gamma   90.00
#
_symmetry.space_group_name_H-M   'P 1'
#
loop_
_entity.id
_entity.type
_entity.pdbx_description
1 polymer ?
#
loop_
_entity_poly.entity_id
_entity_poly.type
_entity_poly.pdbx_seq_one_letter_code
_entity_poly.pdbx_strand_id
1 'polypeptide(L)'
;MPATGENGAPKAVEETNNDSIAPPKEVDELGIPKGAKTSEFYRVHEKLPARFDNPDWFQGYRAKGPHPQYRTSNGDYGGRNPNVHTMQTQFHGRSQKFSQHLGVCGMYRNHSFNTYVEKSKVNGVDNLITMEEKNNFHRSYNPNGPAML
;
A
#
# COMPACT_ATOMS: atom_id res chain seq x y z
N MET A 1 -41.67 -68.49 47.33
CA MET A 1 -42.12 -67.85 46.08
C MET A 1 -41.61 -66.40 46.10
N PRO A 2 -41.18 -65.81 44.98
CA PRO A 2 -40.00 -66.13 44.17
C PRO A 2 -39.02 -64.92 44.02
N ALA A 3 -37.84 -65.17 43.43
CA ALA A 3 -37.10 -64.29 42.48
C ALA A 3 -36.61 -62.90 42.98
N THR A 4 -35.47 -62.33 42.60
CA THR A 4 -34.47 -62.59 41.55
C THR A 4 -33.30 -61.64 41.83
N GLY A 5 -32.07 -62.08 41.55
CA GLY A 5 -30.92 -61.17 41.54
C GLY A 5 -30.97 -60.25 40.32
N GLU A 6 -30.50 -59.01 40.49
CA GLU A 6 -30.15 -58.14 39.37
C GLU A 6 -28.77 -57.54 39.63
N ASN A 7 -27.81 -58.06 38.88
CA ASN A 7 -26.45 -57.55 38.78
C ASN A 7 -26.52 -56.14 38.16
N GLY A 8 -26.08 -55.13 38.91
CA GLY A 8 -25.87 -53.79 38.38
C GLY A 8 -24.76 -53.81 37.33
N ALA A 9 -25.15 -53.71 36.06
CA ALA A 9 -24.25 -53.54 34.93
C ALA A 9 -23.39 -52.25 35.10
N PRO A 10 -22.10 -52.26 34.72
CA PRO A 10 -21.31 -51.04 34.70
C PRO A 10 -21.83 -50.09 33.61
N LYS A 11 -22.07 -48.84 34.02
CA LYS A 11 -22.42 -47.71 33.15
C LYS A 11 -21.40 -47.63 31.99
N ALA A 12 -21.89 -47.79 30.77
CA ALA A 12 -21.14 -47.45 29.57
C ALA A 12 -20.80 -45.95 29.63
N VAL A 13 -19.51 -45.66 29.65
CA VAL A 13 -18.96 -44.34 29.31
C VAL A 13 -19.25 -44.13 27.83
N GLU A 14 -20.17 -43.23 27.54
CA GLU A 14 -20.44 -42.77 26.18
C GLU A 14 -19.29 -41.84 25.78
N GLU A 15 -18.20 -42.43 25.29
CA GLU A 15 -17.14 -41.69 24.61
C GLU A 15 -17.73 -41.15 23.30
N THR A 16 -18.11 -39.87 23.30
CA THR A 16 -18.38 -39.15 22.06
C THR A 16 -17.04 -38.90 21.35
N ASN A 17 -16.50 -39.94 20.73
CA ASN A 17 -15.40 -39.86 19.78
C ASN A 17 -15.93 -39.22 18.50
N ASN A 18 -16.12 -37.90 18.53
CA ASN A 18 -16.21 -37.10 17.32
C ASN A 18 -14.79 -36.82 16.80
N ASP A 19 -14.06 -37.89 16.51
CA ASP A 19 -12.94 -37.84 15.58
C ASP A 19 -13.55 -37.79 14.17
N SER A 20 -14.23 -36.69 13.86
CA SER A 20 -14.38 -36.29 12.47
C SER A 20 -12.98 -35.97 11.98
N ILE A 21 -12.28 -37.01 11.52
CA ILE A 21 -11.07 -36.93 10.72
C ILE A 21 -11.42 -35.97 9.59
N ALA A 22 -10.98 -34.72 9.75
CA ALA A 22 -11.07 -33.74 8.70
C ALA A 22 -10.42 -34.39 7.45
N PRO A 23 -11.04 -34.26 6.27
CA PRO A 23 -10.47 -34.85 5.06
C PRO A 23 -9.00 -34.45 4.97
N PRO A 24 -8.09 -35.37 4.61
CA PRO A 24 -6.67 -35.06 4.54
C PRO A 24 -6.52 -33.82 3.67
N LYS A 25 -6.07 -32.72 4.28
CA LYS A 25 -5.82 -31.48 3.55
C LYS A 25 -4.81 -31.83 2.47
N GLU A 26 -5.17 -31.66 1.21
CA GLU A 26 -4.29 -31.86 0.06
C GLU A 26 -2.98 -31.11 0.35
N VAL A 27 -1.86 -31.82 0.45
CA VAL A 27 -0.55 -31.24 0.73
C VAL A 27 0.18 -30.98 -0.58
N ASP A 28 0.90 -29.86 -0.65
CA ASP A 28 1.73 -29.53 -1.81
C ASP A 28 3.04 -30.34 -1.85
N GLU A 29 3.84 -30.15 -2.90
CA GLU A 29 5.14 -30.83 -3.11
C GLU A 29 6.13 -30.62 -1.94
N LEU A 30 5.92 -29.61 -1.09
CA LEU A 30 6.75 -29.26 0.05
C LEU A 30 6.12 -29.68 1.40
N GLY A 31 5.01 -30.42 1.37
CA GLY A 31 4.33 -30.94 2.56
C GLY A 31 3.47 -29.90 3.28
N ILE A 32 3.11 -28.81 2.61
CA ILE A 32 2.33 -27.71 3.20
C ILE A 32 0.87 -27.89 2.84
N PRO A 33 -0.04 -27.77 3.82
CA PRO A 33 -1.45 -27.97 3.54
C PRO A 33 -1.95 -26.89 2.59
N LYS A 34 -2.73 -27.28 1.59
CA LYS A 34 -3.44 -26.35 0.71
C LYS A 34 -4.31 -25.41 1.53
N GLY A 35 -4.28 -24.12 1.21
CA GLY A 35 -4.93 -23.08 2.03
C GLY A 35 -4.14 -22.64 3.26
N ALA A 36 -2.90 -23.11 3.44
CA ALA A 36 -2.01 -22.65 4.50
C ALA A 36 -1.84 -21.12 4.48
N LYS A 37 -1.94 -20.50 5.65
CA LYS A 37 -1.71 -19.05 5.79
C LYS A 37 -0.33 -18.77 6.31
N THR A 38 0.27 -17.66 5.89
CA THR A 38 1.63 -17.31 6.34
C THR A 38 1.67 -16.95 7.82
N SER A 39 0.59 -16.39 8.34
CA SER A 39 0.38 -16.14 9.78
C SER A 39 0.34 -17.40 10.65
N GLU A 40 0.04 -18.59 10.09
CA GLU A 40 0.08 -19.86 10.83
C GLU A 40 1.52 -20.34 11.08
N PHE A 41 2.45 -20.00 10.19
CA PHE A 41 3.84 -20.45 10.24
C PHE A 41 4.79 -19.37 10.77
N TYR A 42 4.46 -18.10 10.57
CA TYR A 42 5.33 -16.97 10.88
C TYR A 42 4.58 -15.83 11.57
N ARG A 43 5.32 -15.01 12.31
CA ARG A 43 4.78 -13.76 12.86
C ARG A 43 4.65 -12.72 11.75
N VAL A 44 3.41 -12.34 11.46
CA VAL A 44 3.04 -11.37 10.42
C VAL A 44 2.66 -10.03 11.03
N HIS A 45 2.93 -8.94 10.31
CA HIS A 45 2.51 -7.59 10.73
C HIS A 45 1.02 -7.35 10.44
N GLU A 46 0.31 -6.68 11.37
CA GLU A 46 -1.15 -6.48 11.32
C GLU A 46 -1.66 -5.82 10.02
N LYS A 47 -0.85 -4.91 9.44
CA LYS A 47 -1.19 -4.21 8.19
C LYS A 47 -0.76 -4.95 6.91
N LEU A 48 -0.45 -6.24 6.98
CA LEU A 48 -0.09 -7.03 5.79
C LEU A 48 -1.32 -7.22 4.90
N PRO A 49 -1.25 -6.91 3.59
CA PRO A 49 -2.35 -7.21 2.68
C PRO A 49 -2.69 -8.70 2.65
N ALA A 50 -3.98 -9.04 2.68
CA ALA A 50 -4.48 -10.42 2.76
C ALA A 50 -3.90 -11.36 1.69
N ARG A 51 -3.59 -10.84 0.49
CA ARG A 51 -2.95 -11.63 -0.58
C ARG A 51 -1.58 -12.21 -0.18
N PHE A 52 -0.83 -11.54 0.69
CA PHE A 52 0.47 -12.03 1.17
C PHE A 52 0.34 -12.96 2.38
N ASP A 53 -0.80 -12.92 3.07
CA ASP A 53 -1.13 -13.90 4.11
C ASP A 53 -1.68 -15.21 3.51
N ASN A 54 -2.26 -15.17 2.31
CA ASN A 54 -2.86 -16.32 1.64
C ASN A 54 -2.13 -16.59 0.32
N PRO A 55 -1.10 -17.47 0.27
CA PRO A 55 -0.30 -17.73 -0.93
C PRO A 55 -1.14 -18.22 -2.12
N ASP A 56 -2.25 -18.91 -1.87
CA ASP A 56 -3.19 -19.38 -2.91
C ASP A 56 -3.85 -18.25 -3.72
N TRP A 57 -3.79 -16.99 -3.25
CA TRP A 57 -4.26 -15.84 -4.01
C TRP A 57 -3.45 -15.66 -5.31
N PHE A 58 -2.19 -16.08 -5.32
CA PHE A 58 -1.29 -15.94 -6.45
C PHE A 58 -1.52 -17.05 -7.47
N GLN A 59 -2.33 -16.74 -8.48
CA GLN A 59 -2.68 -17.64 -9.58
C GLN A 59 -1.79 -17.42 -10.82
N GLY A 60 -1.84 -18.36 -11.78
CA GLY A 60 -1.14 -18.24 -13.06
C GLY A 60 0.23 -18.94 -13.13
N TYR A 61 0.64 -19.59 -12.05
CA TYR A 61 1.78 -20.50 -12.05
C TYR A 61 1.43 -21.83 -12.73
N ARG A 62 2.42 -22.58 -13.20
CA ARG A 62 2.20 -23.77 -14.03
C ARG A 62 1.58 -24.90 -13.19
N ALA A 63 0.27 -25.08 -13.27
CA ALA A 63 -0.41 -26.25 -12.69
C ALA A 63 -0.15 -27.53 -13.49
N LYS A 64 0.12 -27.42 -14.80
CA LYS A 64 0.45 -28.54 -15.69
C LYS A 64 1.80 -28.30 -16.35
N GLY A 65 2.72 -29.24 -16.17
CA GLY A 65 4.05 -29.18 -16.78
C GLY A 65 4.00 -29.33 -18.31
N PRO A 66 4.92 -28.70 -19.05
CA PRO A 66 5.12 -29.01 -20.47
C PRO A 66 5.58 -30.47 -20.64
N HIS A 67 5.45 -30.99 -21.85
CA HIS A 67 5.95 -32.33 -22.16
C HIS A 67 7.46 -32.43 -21.80
N PRO A 68 7.92 -33.52 -21.14
CA PRO A 68 9.30 -33.63 -20.68
C PRO A 68 10.34 -33.45 -21.80
N GLN A 69 10.04 -33.89 -23.03
CA GLN A 69 10.94 -33.72 -24.19
C GLN A 69 11.01 -32.28 -24.73
N TYR A 70 10.06 -31.41 -24.34
CA TYR A 70 9.97 -30.02 -24.81
C TYR A 70 10.10 -29.03 -23.65
N ARG A 71 11.05 -29.27 -22.73
CA ARG A 71 11.43 -28.29 -21.68
C ARG A 71 12.56 -27.39 -22.17
N THR A 72 12.42 -26.11 -21.87
CA THR A 72 13.49 -25.12 -22.01
C THR A 72 13.87 -24.63 -20.61
N SER A 73 15.12 -24.19 -20.42
CA SER A 73 15.57 -23.59 -19.16
C SER A 73 14.76 -22.36 -18.78
N ASN A 74 14.31 -21.58 -19.77
CA ASN A 74 13.46 -20.42 -19.53
C ASN A 74 12.07 -20.79 -19.00
N GLY A 75 11.61 -22.02 -19.24
CA GLY A 75 10.32 -22.50 -18.77
C GLY A 75 10.25 -22.72 -17.25
N ASP A 76 11.41 -22.85 -16.60
CA ASP A 76 11.51 -23.03 -15.15
C ASP A 76 11.23 -21.72 -14.38
N TYR A 77 11.54 -20.57 -14.98
CA TYR A 77 11.15 -19.26 -14.42
C TYR A 77 9.62 -19.12 -14.42
N GLY A 78 9.07 -18.66 -13.29
CA GLY A 78 7.62 -18.45 -13.12
C GLY A 78 6.79 -19.75 -13.12
N GLY A 79 7.42 -20.92 -13.14
CA GLY A 79 6.70 -22.20 -13.10
C GLY A 79 6.17 -22.56 -11.71
N ARG A 80 6.90 -22.21 -10.65
CA ARG A 80 6.59 -22.57 -9.26
C ARG A 80 5.70 -21.53 -8.60
N ASN A 81 4.59 -21.97 -8.01
CA ASN A 81 3.73 -21.13 -7.20
C ASN A 81 4.44 -20.68 -5.92
N PRO A 82 4.07 -19.51 -5.38
CA PRO A 82 4.58 -19.10 -4.10
C PRO A 82 3.90 -19.88 -2.97
N ASN A 83 4.59 -19.91 -1.85
CA ASN A 83 4.27 -20.68 -0.66
C ASN A 83 4.50 -19.82 0.61
N VAL A 84 4.02 -20.26 1.76
CA VAL A 84 4.13 -19.60 3.06
C VAL A 84 5.56 -19.20 3.43
N HIS A 85 6.55 -19.99 3.03
CA HIS A 85 7.98 -19.71 3.28
C HIS A 85 8.60 -18.70 2.30
N THR A 86 7.95 -18.43 1.17
CA THR A 86 8.39 -17.45 0.17
C THR A 86 7.67 -16.12 0.29
N MET A 87 6.51 -16.11 0.96
CA MET A 87 5.71 -14.92 1.17
C MET A 87 6.35 -13.96 2.17
N GLN A 88 6.17 -12.66 1.92
CA GLN A 88 6.66 -11.62 2.81
C GLN A 88 5.80 -11.50 4.07
N THR A 89 6.45 -11.30 5.21
CA THR A 89 5.78 -11.10 6.52
C THR A 89 5.39 -9.64 6.77
N GLN A 90 5.93 -8.70 5.98
CA GLN A 90 5.68 -7.26 6.06
C GLN A 90 5.62 -6.64 4.66
N PHE A 91 4.75 -5.66 4.45
CA PHE A 91 4.64 -4.92 3.19
C PHE A 91 4.46 -3.42 3.43
N HIS A 92 5.40 -2.63 2.94
CA HIS A 92 5.41 -1.17 3.10
C HIS A 92 5.08 -0.49 1.77
N GLY A 93 3.85 -0.68 1.29
CA GLY A 93 3.37 -0.05 0.07
C GLY A 93 3.26 1.47 0.22
N ARG A 94 3.88 2.23 -0.70
CA ARG A 94 3.71 3.69 -0.74
C ARG A 94 2.37 4.04 -1.39
N SER A 95 1.51 4.72 -0.63
CA SER A 95 0.27 5.28 -1.18
C SER A 95 0.58 6.48 -2.07
N GLN A 96 0.07 6.46 -3.30
CA GLN A 96 0.13 7.62 -4.21
C GLN A 96 -1.19 8.41 -4.23
N LYS A 97 -2.13 8.13 -3.31
CA LYS A 97 -3.46 8.79 -3.29
C LYS A 97 -3.36 10.31 -3.27
N PHE A 98 -2.38 10.87 -2.55
CA PHE A 98 -2.14 12.30 -2.50
C PHE A 98 -1.74 12.87 -3.87
N SER A 99 -0.81 12.26 -4.59
CA SER A 99 -0.30 12.77 -5.87
C SER A 99 -1.08 12.29 -7.10
N GLN A 100 -2.00 11.34 -6.94
CA GLN A 100 -2.73 10.73 -8.05
C GLN A 100 -3.50 11.76 -8.88
N HIS A 101 -4.14 12.73 -8.23
CA HIS A 101 -4.86 13.82 -8.90
C HIS A 101 -3.92 14.71 -9.75
N LEU A 102 -2.66 14.87 -9.33
CA LEU A 102 -1.65 15.63 -10.07
C LEU A 102 -1.20 14.91 -11.35
N GLY A 103 -1.26 13.57 -11.37
CA GLY A 103 -0.98 12.79 -12.58
C GLY A 103 -2.00 13.03 -13.69
N VAL A 104 -3.26 13.32 -13.32
CA VAL A 104 -4.36 13.55 -14.27
C VAL A 104 -4.25 14.95 -14.91
N CYS A 105 -3.83 15.96 -14.16
CA CYS A 105 -3.75 17.34 -14.67
C CYS A 105 -2.57 17.59 -15.62
N GLY A 106 -1.65 16.63 -15.79
CA GLY A 106 -0.51 16.74 -16.70
C GLY A 106 0.54 17.76 -16.25
N MET A 107 1.38 18.19 -17.19
CA MET A 107 2.46 19.14 -16.90
C MET A 107 1.91 20.55 -16.66
N TYR A 108 2.29 21.16 -15.54
CA TYR A 108 1.95 22.55 -15.23
C TYR A 108 2.46 23.51 -16.32
N ARG A 109 1.61 24.46 -16.71
CA ARG A 109 1.94 25.59 -17.58
C ARG A 109 1.50 26.88 -16.92
N ASN A 110 2.38 27.87 -16.91
CA ASN A 110 2.04 29.21 -16.45
C ASN A 110 1.34 29.97 -17.59
N HIS A 111 0.08 30.34 -17.38
CA HIS A 111 -0.73 31.16 -18.31
C HIS A 111 -1.02 32.57 -17.75
N SER A 112 -0.38 32.95 -16.65
CA SER A 112 -0.53 34.28 -16.05
C SER A 112 0.29 35.34 -16.79
N PHE A 113 -0.19 36.59 -16.80
CA PHE A 113 0.58 37.74 -17.25
C PHE A 113 1.45 38.30 -16.12
N ASN A 114 2.61 38.86 -16.46
CA ASN A 114 3.40 39.62 -15.49
C ASN A 114 2.71 40.97 -15.22
N THR A 115 2.05 41.07 -14.08
CA THR A 115 1.37 42.28 -13.60
C THR A 115 2.14 42.95 -12.45
N TYR A 116 3.40 42.54 -12.23
CA TYR A 116 4.21 43.13 -11.19
C TYR A 116 4.47 44.61 -11.48
N VAL A 117 3.91 45.48 -10.63
CA VAL A 117 4.20 46.92 -10.65
C VAL A 117 5.59 47.12 -10.06
N GLU A 118 6.48 47.76 -10.84
CA GLU A 118 7.83 48.08 -10.41
C GLU A 118 7.80 48.96 -9.15
N LYS A 119 8.47 48.50 -8.09
CA LYS A 119 8.60 49.22 -6.81
C LYS A 119 9.89 50.02 -6.71
N SER A 120 10.41 50.53 -7.83
CA SER A 120 11.65 51.29 -7.76
C SER A 120 11.42 52.55 -6.96
N LYS A 121 12.41 52.89 -6.13
CA LYS A 121 12.35 54.12 -5.32
C LYS A 121 12.31 55.38 -6.18
N VAL A 122 12.69 55.28 -7.46
CA VAL A 122 12.87 56.40 -8.39
C VAL A 122 11.77 56.44 -9.47
N ASN A 123 11.29 55.29 -9.95
CA ASN A 123 10.31 55.21 -11.05
C ASN A 123 9.03 54.44 -10.65
N GLY A 124 8.86 54.11 -9.37
CA GLY A 124 7.64 53.47 -8.86
C GLY A 124 6.41 54.37 -9.04
N VAL A 125 5.21 53.81 -8.89
CA VAL A 125 3.92 54.50 -9.07
C VAL A 125 3.79 55.83 -8.32
N ASP A 126 4.51 55.99 -7.22
CA ASP A 126 4.57 57.21 -6.42
C ASP A 126 5.41 58.34 -7.07
N ASN A 127 6.07 58.08 -8.21
CA ASN A 127 6.94 59.02 -8.96
C ASN A 127 6.31 59.53 -10.27
N LEU A 128 5.05 59.17 -10.56
CA LEU A 128 4.30 59.78 -11.65
C LEU A 128 3.85 61.18 -11.20
N ILE A 129 4.74 62.18 -11.36
CA ILE A 129 4.42 63.58 -11.12
C ILE A 129 3.37 64.00 -12.17
N THR A 130 2.09 63.90 -11.81
CA THR A 130 1.01 64.46 -12.61
C THR A 130 1.08 65.99 -12.49
N MET A 131 0.68 66.71 -13.54
CA MET A 131 0.77 68.19 -13.57
C MET A 131 0.00 68.88 -12.44
N GLU A 132 -0.91 68.15 -11.78
CA GLU A 132 -1.81 68.61 -10.72
C GLU A 132 -1.20 68.47 -9.31
N GLU A 133 -0.27 67.54 -9.07
CA GLU A 133 0.34 67.28 -7.75
C GLU A 133 1.81 67.71 -7.66
N LYS A 134 2.14 68.90 -8.19
CA LYS A 134 3.53 69.42 -8.22
C LYS A 134 4.19 69.61 -6.84
N ASN A 135 3.41 69.61 -5.76
CA ASN A 135 3.89 69.81 -4.40
C ASN A 135 3.90 68.50 -3.57
N ASN A 136 3.57 67.35 -4.19
CA ASN A 136 3.60 66.06 -3.52
C ASN A 136 4.97 65.40 -3.73
N PHE A 137 5.94 65.81 -2.92
CA PHE A 137 7.30 65.30 -3.01
C PHE A 137 7.37 63.85 -2.51
N HIS A 138 8.03 62.98 -3.28
CA HIS A 138 8.19 61.56 -2.94
C HIS A 138 8.82 61.39 -1.55
N ARG A 139 8.49 60.32 -0.82
CA ARG A 139 8.96 60.08 0.57
C ARG A 139 10.50 60.03 0.73
N SER A 140 11.24 59.87 -0.37
CA SER A 140 12.70 59.95 -0.41
C SER A 140 13.25 61.39 -0.46
N TYR A 141 12.41 62.37 -0.78
CA TYR A 141 12.75 63.79 -0.69
C TYR A 141 12.69 64.21 0.79
N ASN A 142 13.87 64.36 1.39
CA ASN A 142 13.99 64.88 2.74
C ASN A 142 14.33 66.38 2.66
N PRO A 143 13.39 67.30 2.93
CA PRO A 143 13.64 68.74 2.90
C PRO A 143 14.65 69.20 3.98
N ASN A 144 14.93 68.34 4.97
CA ASN A 144 15.89 68.58 6.03
C ASN A 144 17.20 67.79 5.86
N GLY A 145 17.38 67.10 4.73
CA GLY A 145 18.63 66.43 4.38
C GLY A 145 19.65 67.42 3.79
N PRO A 146 20.96 67.12 3.84
CA PRO A 146 21.95 67.97 3.18
C PRO A 146 21.67 68.01 1.67
N ALA A 147 21.69 69.21 1.09
CA ALA A 147 21.64 69.38 -0.36
C ALA A 147 22.88 68.71 -0.95
N MET A 148 22.69 67.66 -1.75
CA MET A 148 23.78 67.01 -2.48
C MET A 148 24.28 68.01 -3.53
N LEU A 149 25.50 68.54 -3.32
CA LEU A 149 26.30 69.26 -4.31
C LEU A 149 26.85 68.29 -5.37
#